data_AF-A0A525W4W8-F1
#
_entry.id   AF-A0A525W4W8-F1
#
_cell.length_a   1.000
_cell.length_b   1.000
_cell.length_c   1.000
_cell.angle_alpha   90.00
_cell.angle_beta   90.00
_cell.angle_gamma   90.00
#
_symmetry.space_group_name_H-M   'P 1'
#
loop_
_entity.id
_entity.type
_entity.pdbx_description
1 polymer ?
#
loop_
_entity_poly.entity_id
_entity_poly.type
_entity_poly.pdbx_seq_one_letter_code
_entity_poly.pdbx_strand_id
1 'polypeptide(L)'
;MAKSKVFDIALGIVVMGTVGTLIGMTMGGGLMLVAIAIGIVLGAVIGFLGGRRFLISILVGTVLGGVLAWVMAGVERIWVGAGAGAAMGGFLGVQISMLLDVRAAKKAASEQAETSPSYR
;
A
#
# COMPACT_ATOMS: atom_id res chain seq x y z
N MET A 1 6.93 -18.49 -5.34
CA MET A 1 6.10 -17.42 -5.95
C MET A 1 4.63 -17.46 -5.53
N ALA A 2 3.94 -18.61 -5.52
CA ALA A 2 2.51 -18.67 -5.19
C ALA A 2 2.18 -18.28 -3.73
N LYS A 3 2.98 -18.72 -2.75
CA LYS A 3 2.71 -18.49 -1.32
C LYS A 3 2.76 -17.02 -0.90
N SER A 4 3.67 -16.23 -1.50
CA SER A 4 3.76 -14.79 -1.24
C SER A 4 2.57 -14.02 -1.82
N LYS A 5 2.13 -14.38 -3.04
CA LYS A 5 0.94 -13.79 -3.67
C LYS A 5 -0.34 -14.08 -2.89
N VAL A 6 -0.54 -15.32 -2.43
CA VAL A 6 -1.72 -15.66 -1.62
C VAL A 6 -1.74 -14.84 -0.34
N PHE A 7 -0.58 -14.65 0.30
CA PHE A 7 -0.46 -13.77 1.46
C PHE A 7 -0.77 -12.30 1.13
N ASP A 8 -0.30 -11.78 -0.02
CA ASP A 8 -0.59 -10.41 -0.47
C ASP A 8 -2.08 -10.18 -0.70
N ILE A 9 -2.75 -11.15 -1.32
CA ILE A 9 -4.19 -11.14 -1.55
C ILE A 9 -4.94 -11.18 -0.21
N ALA A 10 -4.59 -12.10 0.69
CA ALA A 10 -5.21 -12.19 2.00
C ALA A 10 -5.03 -10.91 2.81
N LEU A 11 -3.81 -10.34 2.82
CA LEU A 11 -3.53 -9.07 3.49
C LEU A 11 -4.36 -7.93 2.91
N GLY A 12 -4.41 -7.81 1.57
CA GLY A 12 -5.20 -6.79 0.89
C GLY A 12 -6.68 -6.90 1.24
N ILE A 13 -7.25 -8.10 1.20
CA ILE A 13 -8.65 -8.38 1.57
C ILE A 13 -8.92 -7.98 3.03
N VAL A 14 -8.06 -8.39 3.97
CA VAL A 14 -8.26 -8.09 5.39
C VAL A 14 -8.22 -6.58 5.64
N VAL A 15 -7.19 -5.90 5.11
CA VAL A 15 -7.02 -4.45 5.33
C VAL A 15 -8.15 -3.67 4.67
N MET A 16 -8.39 -3.87 3.38
CA MET A 16 -9.41 -3.11 2.64
C MET A 16 -10.84 -3.52 3.01
N GLY A 17 -11.07 -4.78 3.38
CA GLY A 17 -12.33 -5.24 3.95
C GLY A 17 -12.62 -4.58 5.30
N THR A 18 -11.61 -4.42 6.16
CA THR A 18 -11.74 -3.66 7.42
C THR A 18 -12.11 -2.20 7.14
N VAL A 19 -11.41 -1.54 6.21
CA VAL A 19 -11.72 -0.16 5.78
C VAL A 19 -13.16 -0.05 5.25
N GLY A 20 -13.57 -0.95 4.34
CA GLY A 20 -14.93 -1.01 3.81
C GLY A 20 -15.98 -1.25 4.89
N THR A 21 -15.66 -2.06 5.91
CA THR A 21 -16.52 -2.28 7.09
C THR A 21 -16.67 -1.00 7.90
N LEU A 22 -15.57 -0.31 8.20
CA LEU A 22 -15.59 0.96 8.94
C LEU A 22 -16.42 2.02 8.20
N ILE A 23 -16.26 2.14 6.89
CA ILE A 23 -17.06 3.05 6.04
C ILE A 23 -18.54 2.62 6.02
N GLY A 24 -18.80 1.32 5.91
CA GLY A 24 -20.17 0.78 5.91
C GLY A 24 -20.89 1.05 7.23
N MET A 25 -20.19 0.95 8.37
CA MET A 25 -20.73 1.26 9.68
C MET A 25 -21.10 2.74 9.85
N THR A 26 -20.36 3.66 9.22
CA THR A 26 -20.70 5.09 9.27
C THR A 26 -21.84 5.47 8.33
N MET A 27 -22.00 4.78 7.19
CA MET A 27 -23.11 5.02 6.25
C MET A 27 -24.45 4.43 6.69
N GLY A 28 -24.43 3.28 7.38
CA GLY A 28 -25.64 2.60 7.86
C GLY A 28 -26.49 1.95 6.75
N GLY A 29 -27.44 1.10 7.18
CA GLY A 29 -28.42 0.46 6.28
C GLY A 29 -27.83 -0.50 5.24
N GLY A 30 -28.51 -0.61 4.09
CA GLY A 30 -28.13 -1.55 3.02
C GLY A 30 -26.79 -1.25 2.32
N LEU A 31 -26.24 -0.05 2.51
CA LEU A 31 -24.94 0.35 1.95
C LEU A 31 -23.75 -0.29 2.66
N MET A 32 -23.95 -0.82 3.87
CA MET A 32 -22.90 -1.49 4.64
C MET A 32 -22.31 -2.69 3.90
N LEU A 33 -23.17 -3.59 3.39
CA LEU A 33 -22.72 -4.76 2.62
C LEU A 33 -22.02 -4.35 1.32
N VAL A 34 -22.47 -3.27 0.68
CA VAL A 34 -21.85 -2.73 -0.54
C VAL A 34 -20.45 -2.20 -0.25
N ALA A 35 -20.28 -1.41 0.82
CA ALA A 35 -18.98 -0.87 1.21
C ALA A 35 -17.99 -1.99 1.59
N ILE A 36 -18.44 -3.01 2.31
CA ILE A 36 -17.64 -4.20 2.65
C ILE A 36 -17.23 -4.95 1.39
N ALA A 37 -18.18 -5.21 0.48
CA ALA A 37 -17.92 -5.92 -0.76
C ALA A 37 -16.90 -5.17 -1.63
N ILE A 38 -17.05 -3.85 -1.78
CA ILE A 38 -16.09 -3.00 -2.49
C ILE A 38 -14.71 -3.07 -1.83
N GLY A 39 -14.64 -2.96 -0.51
CA GLY A 39 -13.38 -3.09 0.24
C GLY A 39 -12.68 -4.42 -0.02
N ILE A 40 -13.41 -5.53 0.06
CA ILE A 40 -12.87 -6.87 -0.21
C ILE A 40 -12.39 -7.01 -1.66
N VAL A 41 -13.19 -6.55 -2.63
CA VAL A 41 -12.84 -6.63 -4.06
C VAL A 41 -11.59 -5.81 -4.36
N LEU A 42 -11.52 -4.56 -3.89
CA LEU A 42 -10.34 -3.71 -4.07
C LEU A 42 -9.10 -4.32 -3.39
N GLY A 43 -9.27 -4.85 -2.17
CA GLY A 43 -8.20 -5.56 -1.46
C GLY A 43 -7.66 -6.76 -2.22
N ALA A 44 -8.54 -7.57 -2.80
CA ALA A 44 -8.17 -8.71 -3.62
C ALA A 44 -7.42 -8.29 -4.89
N VAL A 45 -7.90 -7.26 -5.60
CA VAL A 45 -7.26 -6.73 -6.81
C VAL A 45 -5.85 -6.20 -6.51
N ILE A 46 -5.70 -5.37 -5.47
CA ILE A 46 -4.41 -4.78 -5.10
C ILE A 46 -3.42 -5.86 -4.65
N GLY A 47 -3.88 -6.83 -3.86
CA GLY A 47 -3.07 -7.97 -3.44
C GLY A 47 -2.66 -8.89 -4.60
N PHE A 48 -3.55 -9.09 -5.58
CA PHE A 48 -3.27 -9.88 -6.78
C PHE A 48 -2.19 -9.24 -7.67
N LEU A 49 -2.22 -7.91 -7.78
CA LEU A 49 -1.20 -7.10 -8.48
C LEU A 49 0.17 -7.13 -7.78
N GLY A 50 0.30 -7.76 -6.60
CA GLY A 50 1.56 -7.83 -5.86
C GLY A 50 1.93 -6.49 -5.20
N GLY A 51 0.95 -5.62 -4.97
CA GLY A 51 1.14 -4.26 -4.49
C GLY A 51 1.51 -4.15 -3.01
N ARG A 52 2.20 -5.12 -2.39
CA ARG A 52 2.50 -5.10 -0.94
C ARG A 52 3.18 -3.79 -0.51
N ARG A 53 4.19 -3.35 -1.28
CA ARG A 53 4.91 -2.09 -1.02
C ARG A 53 4.00 -0.87 -1.19
N PHE A 54 3.09 -0.91 -2.17
CA PHE A 54 2.11 0.13 -2.44
C PHE A 54 1.03 0.22 -1.35
N LEU A 55 0.51 -0.92 -0.87
CA LEU A 55 -0.41 -0.97 0.26
C LEU A 55 0.23 -0.40 1.52
N ILE A 56 1.46 -0.81 1.81
CA ILE A 56 2.19 -0.32 2.99
C ILE A 56 2.43 1.19 2.86
N SER A 57 2.84 1.69 1.69
CA SER A 57 3.12 3.11 1.50
C SER A 57 1.88 3.98 1.58
N ILE A 58 0.75 3.52 1.01
CA ILE A 58 -0.55 4.20 1.16
C ILE A 58 -0.98 4.19 2.62
N LEU A 59 -0.88 3.06 3.31
CA LEU A 59 -1.29 2.94 4.72
C LEU A 59 -0.47 3.90 5.60
N VAL A 60 0.86 3.89 5.43
CA VAL A 60 1.76 4.81 6.15
C VAL A 60 1.43 6.26 5.81
N GLY A 61 1.24 6.59 4.54
CA GLY A 61 0.84 7.93 4.11
C GLY A 61 -0.49 8.38 4.71
N THR A 62 -1.49 7.49 4.76
CA THR A 62 -2.81 7.75 5.34
C THR A 62 -2.70 8.05 6.83
N VAL A 63 -1.95 7.22 7.57
CA VAL A 63 -1.74 7.42 9.02
C VAL A 63 -0.98 8.71 9.28
N LEU A 64 0.15 8.93 8.59
CA LEU A 64 0.96 10.13 8.77
C LEU A 64 0.18 11.40 8.39
N GLY A 65 -0.55 11.40 7.27
CA GLY A 65 -1.36 12.53 6.81
C GLY A 65 -2.52 12.84 7.76
N GLY A 66 -3.18 11.80 8.29
CA GLY A 66 -4.23 11.94 9.29
C GLY A 66 -3.71 12.51 10.61
N VAL A 67 -2.57 12.00 11.10
CA VAL A 67 -1.91 12.50 12.32
C VAL A 67 -1.45 13.95 12.14
N LEU A 68 -0.83 14.28 11.00
CA LEU A 68 -0.40 15.65 10.71
C LEU A 68 -1.59 16.62 10.66
N ALA A 69 -2.67 16.24 9.99
CA ALA A 69 -3.87 17.07 9.95
C ALA A 69 -4.53 17.21 11.33
N TRP A 70 -4.50 16.16 12.16
CA TRP A 70 -4.99 16.23 13.53
C TRP A 70 -4.21 17.26 14.35
N VAL A 71 -2.87 17.18 14.31
CA VAL A 71 -1.99 18.08 15.07
C VAL A 71 -2.09 19.52 14.59
N MET A 72 -2.25 19.74 13.27
CA MET A 72 -2.19 21.08 12.68
C MET A 72 -3.55 21.78 12.58
N ALA A 73 -4.62 21.02 12.35
CA ALA A 73 -5.93 21.56 11.98
C ALA A 73 -7.09 20.97 12.78
N GLY A 74 -6.80 20.18 13.82
CA GLY A 74 -7.81 19.60 14.69
C GLY A 74 -8.52 18.37 14.13
N VAL A 75 -9.50 17.86 14.88
CA VAL A 75 -10.17 16.59 14.61
C VAL A 75 -11.05 16.65 13.35
N GLU A 76 -11.59 17.82 13.01
CA GLU A 76 -12.46 17.97 11.84
C GLU A 76 -11.74 17.69 10.51
N ARG A 77 -10.42 17.86 10.46
CA ARG A 77 -9.63 17.77 9.21
C ARG A 77 -8.88 16.45 9.04
N ILE A 78 -9.00 15.53 10.00
CA ILE A 78 -8.30 14.23 9.96
C ILE A 78 -8.60 13.47 8.67
N TRP A 79 -9.86 13.44 8.24
CA TRP A 79 -10.28 12.73 7.03
C TRP A 79 -9.62 13.27 5.76
N VAL A 80 -9.48 14.60 5.66
CA VAL A 80 -8.83 15.27 4.54
C VAL A 80 -7.33 14.98 4.54
N GLY A 81 -6.69 15.06 5.71
CA GLY A 81 -5.28 14.73 5.88
C GLY A 81 -4.97 13.27 5.56
N ALA A 82 -5.82 12.36 6.04
CA ALA A 82 -5.71 10.93 5.77
C ALA A 82 -5.85 10.64 4.27
N GLY A 83 -6.82 11.24 3.59
CA GLY A 83 -7.01 11.08 2.14
C GLY A 83 -5.84 11.65 1.32
N ALA A 84 -5.38 12.86 1.63
CA ALA A 84 -4.23 13.46 0.96
C ALA A 84 -2.94 12.67 1.20
N GLY A 85 -2.73 12.23 2.45
CA GLY A 85 -1.62 11.38 2.84
C GLY A 85 -1.62 10.03 2.14
N ALA A 86 -2.79 9.40 1.97
CA ALA A 86 -2.96 8.17 1.20
C ALA A 86 -2.48 8.35 -0.25
N ALA A 87 -2.92 9.43 -0.91
CA ALA A 87 -2.53 9.74 -2.29
C ALA A 87 -1.02 9.98 -2.43
N MET A 88 -0.43 10.81 -1.56
CA MET A 88 1.01 11.08 -1.57
C MET A 88 1.84 9.84 -1.22
N GLY A 89 1.42 9.08 -0.20
CA GLY A 89 2.08 7.84 0.21
C GLY A 89 2.05 6.76 -0.87
N GLY A 90 0.95 6.67 -1.63
CA GLY A 90 0.86 5.81 -2.80
C GLY A 90 1.86 6.21 -3.89
N PHE A 91 1.88 7.49 -4.26
CA PHE A 91 2.80 7.99 -5.28
C PHE A 91 4.27 7.82 -4.88
N LEU A 92 4.64 8.23 -3.67
CA LEU A 92 6.02 8.09 -3.15
C LEU A 92 6.44 6.63 -3.01
N GLY A 93 5.52 5.75 -2.60
CA GLY A 93 5.81 4.32 -2.48
C GLY A 93 6.15 3.66 -3.82
N VAL A 94 5.49 4.08 -4.90
CA VAL A 94 5.82 3.62 -6.26
C VAL A 94 7.21 4.13 -6.67
N GLN A 95 7.48 5.42 -6.48
CA GLN A 95 8.77 6.04 -6.83
C GLN A 95 9.94 5.40 -6.08
N ILE A 96 9.79 5.16 -4.78
CA ILE A 96 10.80 4.50 -3.95
C ILE A 96 10.99 3.05 -4.38
N SER A 97 9.91 2.32 -4.69
CA SER A 97 10.00 0.93 -5.14
C SER A 97 10.81 0.81 -6.43
N MET A 98 10.56 1.70 -7.41
CA MET A 98 11.33 1.73 -8.65
C MET A 98 12.82 2.01 -8.39
N LEU A 99 13.13 2.97 -7.52
CA LEU A 99 14.52 3.28 -7.17
C LEU A 99 15.23 2.10 -6.48
N LEU A 100 14.53 1.40 -5.58
CA LEU A 100 15.06 0.23 -4.89
C LEU A 100 15.29 -0.93 -5.86
N ASP A 101 14.40 -1.14 -6.83
CA ASP A 101 14.54 -2.18 -7.84
C ASP A 101 15.76 -1.92 -8.75
N VAL A 102 16.02 -0.66 -9.14
CA VAL A 102 17.23 -0.26 -9.89
C VAL A 102 18.50 -0.50 -9.06
N ARG A 103 18.47 -0.17 -7.76
CA ARG A 103 19.61 -0.41 -6.86
C ARG A 103 19.91 -1.91 -6.70
N ALA A 104 18.87 -2.73 -6.56
CA ALA A 104 19.01 -4.18 -6.49
C ALA A 104 19.61 -4.75 -7.78
N ALA A 105 19.14 -4.28 -8.95
CA ALA A 105 19.69 -4.66 -10.25
C ALA A 105 21.16 -4.25 -10.42
N LYS A 106 21.53 -3.02 -10.01
CA LYS A 106 22.94 -2.58 -10.03
C LYS A 106 23.83 -3.43 -9.13
N LYS A 107 23.37 -3.75 -7.91
CA LYS A 107 24.15 -4.55 -6.96
C LYS A 107 24.42 -5.96 -7.52
N ALA A 108 23.40 -6.58 -8.10
CA ALA A 108 23.53 -7.90 -8.74
C ALA A 108 24.49 -7.88 -9.94
N ALA A 109 24.50 -6.80 -10.74
CA ALA A 109 25.42 -6.65 -11.87
C ALA A 109 26.88 -6.46 -11.41
N SER A 110 27.13 -5.72 -10.33
CA SER A 110 28.46 -5.56 -9.74
C SER A 110 29.02 -6.89 -9.21
N GLU A 111 28.18 -7.69 -8.53
CA GLU A 111 28.59 -9.02 -8.00
C GLU A 111 28.89 -10.04 -9.13
N GLN A 112 28.25 -9.92 -10.31
CA GLN A 112 28.58 -10.73 -11.51
C GLN A 112 29.89 -10.31 -12.19
N ALA A 113 30.23 -9.01 -12.14
CA ALA A 113 31.48 -8.51 -12.69
C ALA A 113 32.71 -8.93 -11.87
N GLU A 114 32.57 -9.03 -10.54
CA GLU A 114 33.63 -9.51 -9.64
C GLU A 114 33.85 -11.03 -9.71
N THR A 115 32.84 -11.81 -10.12
CA THR A 115 32.92 -13.27 -10.21
C THR A 115 33.31 -13.80 -11.59
N SER A 116 33.46 -12.93 -12.60
CA SER A 116 34.03 -13.30 -13.90
C SER A 116 35.54 -13.46 -13.78
N PRO A 117 36.10 -14.69 -13.92
CA PRO A 117 37.53 -14.88 -13.80
C PRO A 117 38.23 -14.13 -14.93
N SER A 118 39.10 -13.20 -14.53
CA SER A 118 40.11 -12.59 -15.40
C SER A 118 41.03 -13.69 -15.93
N TYR A 119 40.63 -14.36 -17.03
CA TYR A 119 41.54 -15.16 -17.83
C TYR A 119 42.33 -14.20 -18.72
N ARG A 120 43.45 -13.73 -18.20
CA ARG A 120 44.58 -13.19 -18.96
C ARG A 120 45.75 -14.15 -18.80
#